data_AF-A0AAJ5C4Y3-F1
#
_entry.id   AF-A0AAJ5C4Y3-F1
#
_cell.length_a   1.000
_cell.length_b   1.000
_cell.length_c   1.000
_cell.angle_alpha   90.00
_cell.angle_beta   90.00
_cell.angle_gamma   90.00
#
_symmetry.space_group_name_H-M   'P 1'
#
loop_
_entity.id
_entity.type
_entity.pdbx_description
1 polymer ?
#
loop_
_entity_poly.entity_id
_entity_poly.type
_entity_poly.pdbx_seq_one_letter_code
_entity_poly.pdbx_strand_id
1 'polypeptide(L)'
;MSAPYKPTPAEEATSGASSYLSSSSPRINPSKPSTRAVNADPSQPEDFINVMTNKTPSKFTDPCAHAAKLSMKCLDEHAYDRSKCSEVFSQYRECKKAWTNQRRQDRLNNRPGAFD
;
A
#
# COMPACT_ATOMS: atom_id res chain seq x y z
N MET A 1 -57.61 6.81 15.21
CA MET A 1 -56.82 6.19 14.12
C MET A 1 -55.36 6.19 14.56
N SER A 2 -54.73 5.01 14.50
CA SER A 2 -53.30 4.71 14.69
C SER A 2 -52.74 4.83 16.12
N ALA A 3 -52.70 3.68 16.80
CA ALA A 3 -52.00 3.47 18.06
C ALA A 3 -50.45 3.42 17.85
N PRO A 4 -49.65 3.80 18.87
CA PRO A 4 -48.20 3.73 18.81
C PRO A 4 -47.69 2.28 18.81
N TYR A 5 -46.71 2.01 17.95
CA TYR A 5 -46.07 0.71 17.74
C TYR A 5 -45.40 0.20 19.03
N LYS A 6 -45.75 -1.01 19.45
CA LYS A 6 -45.19 -1.72 20.61
C LYS A 6 -44.37 -2.90 20.09
N PRO A 7 -43.05 -2.98 20.35
CA PRO A 7 -42.24 -4.10 19.91
C PRO A 7 -42.53 -5.36 20.75
N THR A 8 -42.79 -6.47 20.06
CA THR A 8 -43.00 -7.82 20.62
C THR A 8 -41.66 -8.51 20.91
N PRO A 9 -41.51 -9.22 22.04
CA PRO A 9 -40.33 -10.03 22.34
C PRO A 9 -40.58 -11.49 21.95
N ALA A 10 -39.95 -11.96 20.88
CA ALA A 10 -39.60 -13.36 20.65
C ALA A 10 -38.90 -13.47 19.29
N GLU A 11 -37.59 -13.66 19.29
CA GLU A 11 -37.05 -14.89 18.69
C GLU A 11 -35.63 -15.14 19.19
N GLU A 12 -35.54 -16.28 19.85
CA GLU A 12 -34.38 -16.97 20.39
C GLU A 12 -33.49 -17.40 19.21
N ALA A 13 -32.35 -16.74 19.02
CA ALA A 13 -31.32 -17.22 18.11
C ALA A 13 -30.30 -18.03 18.90
N THR A 14 -30.47 -19.34 18.81
CA THR A 14 -29.64 -20.40 19.37
C THR A 14 -28.14 -20.22 19.10
N SER A 15 -27.39 -20.67 20.10
CA SER A 15 -25.95 -20.88 20.11
C SER A 15 -25.41 -21.51 18.83
N GLY A 16 -24.63 -20.73 18.07
CA GLY A 16 -23.72 -21.22 17.05
C GLY A 16 -22.29 -20.85 17.43
N ALA A 17 -21.60 -21.75 18.13
CA ALA A 17 -20.17 -21.64 18.38
C ALA A 17 -19.40 -21.71 17.05
N SER A 18 -19.12 -20.57 16.43
CA SER A 18 -18.07 -20.48 15.42
C SER A 18 -16.76 -20.23 16.13
N SER A 19 -15.93 -21.27 16.15
CA SER A 19 -14.53 -21.21 16.51
C SER A 19 -13.81 -20.20 15.61
N TYR A 20 -13.76 -18.94 16.05
CA TYR A 20 -12.81 -17.98 15.51
C TYR A 20 -11.43 -18.53 15.86
N LEU A 21 -10.84 -19.27 14.93
CA LEU A 21 -9.43 -19.63 14.96
C LEU A 21 -8.68 -18.30 15.15
N SER A 22 -8.15 -18.12 16.36
CA SER A 22 -7.20 -17.09 16.69
C SER A 22 -5.96 -17.32 15.83
N SER A 23 -6.02 -16.78 14.61
CA SER A 23 -4.85 -16.63 13.77
C SER A 23 -4.07 -15.48 14.36
N SER A 24 -3.20 -15.82 15.31
CA SER A 24 -2.15 -14.95 15.83
C SER A 24 -1.40 -14.36 14.64
N SER A 25 -1.83 -13.18 14.19
CA SER A 25 -1.08 -12.40 13.22
C SER A 25 0.27 -12.09 13.84
N PRO A 26 1.40 -12.52 13.25
CA PRO A 26 2.69 -12.04 13.71
C PRO A 26 2.70 -10.54 13.49
N ARG A 27 2.80 -9.77 14.57
CA ARG A 27 3.14 -8.36 14.50
C ARG A 27 4.52 -8.28 13.85
N ILE A 28 4.56 -7.90 12.58
CA ILE A 28 5.81 -7.59 11.90
C ILE A 28 6.32 -6.29 12.54
N ASN A 29 7.20 -6.45 13.52
CA ASN A 29 7.96 -5.35 14.09
C ASN A 29 8.92 -4.83 13.00
N PRO A 30 8.92 -3.53 12.67
CA PRO A 30 9.87 -2.95 11.74
C PRO A 30 11.18 -2.71 12.49
N SER A 31 11.92 -3.77 12.76
CA SER A 31 13.26 -3.66 13.33
C SER A 31 14.10 -4.89 12.99
N LYS A 32 14.74 -4.86 11.81
CA LYS A 32 16.20 -4.81 11.70
C LYS A 32 16.66 -4.95 10.23
N PRO A 33 17.82 -4.36 9.89
CA PRO A 33 18.40 -4.42 8.55
C PRO A 33 19.07 -5.78 8.36
N SER A 34 18.53 -6.60 7.46
CA SER A 34 19.15 -7.85 7.04
C SER A 34 19.84 -7.64 5.70
N THR A 35 21.14 -7.40 5.77
CA THR A 35 22.04 -7.38 4.62
C THR A 35 22.14 -8.79 4.01
N ARG A 36 21.67 -8.91 2.76
CA ARG A 36 22.08 -9.84 1.67
C ARG A 36 20.89 -10.54 0.99
N ALA A 37 20.25 -9.81 0.08
CA ALA A 37 19.87 -10.26 -1.27
C ALA A 37 19.35 -9.02 -2.00
N VAL A 38 20.11 -8.52 -2.97
CA VAL A 38 19.72 -7.37 -3.80
C VAL A 38 18.71 -7.86 -4.83
N ASN A 39 17.54 -8.31 -4.37
CA ASN A 39 16.33 -8.29 -5.17
C ASN A 39 15.57 -7.09 -4.65
N ALA A 40 15.72 -5.97 -5.35
CA ALA A 40 15.03 -4.73 -5.03
C ALA A 40 13.53 -5.03 -4.92
N ASP A 41 13.00 -4.97 -3.70
CA ASP A 41 11.57 -5.14 -3.46
C ASP A 41 10.85 -4.06 -4.27
N PRO A 42 10.11 -4.42 -5.32
CA PRO A 42 9.50 -3.46 -6.22
C PRO A 42 8.39 -2.62 -5.58
N SER A 43 7.99 -2.95 -4.35
CA SER A 43 6.99 -2.20 -3.59
C SER A 43 7.55 -0.95 -2.90
N GLN A 44 8.87 -0.85 -2.68
CA GLN A 44 9.45 0.30 -1.99
C GLN A 44 9.70 1.49 -2.95
N PRO A 45 9.16 2.68 -2.65
CA PRO A 45 9.50 3.89 -3.38
C PRO A 45 10.92 4.36 -3.03
N GLU A 46 11.61 4.94 -4.01
CA GLU A 46 12.89 5.63 -3.80
C GLU A 46 12.75 6.78 -2.82
N ASP A 47 13.84 7.12 -2.12
CA ASP A 47 13.84 8.20 -1.14
C ASP A 47 13.45 9.54 -1.75
N PHE A 48 12.51 10.22 -1.09
CA PHE A 48 11.92 11.48 -1.57
C PHE A 48 12.95 12.55 -1.92
N ILE A 49 13.99 12.67 -1.10
CA ILE A 49 15.05 13.66 -1.27
C ILE A 49 15.83 13.37 -2.55
N ASN A 50 16.19 12.11 -2.83
CA ASN A 50 16.96 11.75 -4.02
C ASN A 50 16.16 11.96 -5.31
N VAL A 51 14.87 11.69 -5.28
CA VAL A 51 13.98 11.90 -6.43
C VAL A 51 13.73 13.39 -6.66
N MET A 52 13.62 14.21 -5.61
CA MET A 52 13.28 15.64 -5.74
C MET A 52 14.50 16.54 -5.97
N THR A 53 15.66 16.23 -5.41
CA THR A 53 16.89 17.03 -5.60
C THR A 53 17.41 16.99 -7.03
N ASN A 54 17.26 15.87 -7.73
CA ASN A 54 17.74 15.71 -9.11
C ASN A 54 16.69 16.11 -10.17
N LYS A 55 15.53 16.61 -9.75
CA LYS A 55 14.47 17.02 -10.67
C LYS A 55 14.71 18.44 -11.18
N THR A 56 14.55 18.61 -12.49
CA THR A 56 14.32 19.94 -13.04
C THR A 56 12.95 20.46 -12.55
N PRO A 57 12.88 21.66 -11.93
CA PRO A 57 11.60 22.27 -11.58
C PRO A 57 10.75 22.39 -12.85
N SER A 58 9.44 22.07 -12.76
CA SER A 58 8.45 21.90 -13.84
C SER A 58 8.26 20.49 -14.44
N LYS A 59 9.21 19.54 -14.31
CA LYS A 59 9.02 18.20 -14.89
C LYS A 59 8.36 17.22 -13.92
N PHE A 60 7.41 16.44 -14.44
CA PHE A 60 6.88 15.28 -13.76
C PHE A 60 7.93 14.16 -13.71
N THR A 61 8.04 13.46 -12.59
CA THR A 61 8.92 12.30 -12.44
C THR A 61 8.16 11.32 -11.59
N ASP A 62 8.15 10.09 -12.05
CA ASP A 62 7.56 9.00 -11.31
C ASP A 62 8.50 8.58 -10.18
N PRO A 63 8.10 8.74 -8.90
CA PRO A 63 8.88 8.23 -7.77
C PRO A 63 8.94 6.70 -7.73
N CYS A 64 8.12 6.05 -8.56
CA CYS A 64 7.98 4.61 -8.67
C CYS A 64 8.49 4.05 -10.01
N ALA A 65 9.50 4.69 -10.59
CA ALA A 65 10.02 4.32 -11.91
C ALA A 65 10.49 2.84 -11.97
N HIS A 66 10.98 2.28 -10.85
CA HIS A 66 11.37 0.86 -10.77
C HIS A 66 10.18 -0.08 -10.94
N ALA A 67 9.10 0.10 -10.15
CA ALA A 67 7.90 -0.74 -10.27
C ALA A 67 7.20 -0.56 -11.61
N ALA A 68 7.22 0.66 -12.18
CA ALA A 68 6.69 0.90 -13.52
C ALA A 68 7.44 0.07 -14.58
N LYS A 69 8.78 0.08 -14.56
CA LYS A 69 9.60 -0.76 -15.46
C LYS A 69 9.30 -2.25 -15.27
N LEU A 70 9.09 -2.69 -14.04
CA LEU A 70 8.74 -4.08 -13.74
C LEU A 70 7.37 -4.46 -14.30
N SER A 71 6.38 -3.58 -14.18
CA SER A 71 5.06 -3.83 -14.75
C SER A 71 5.08 -3.92 -16.28
N MET A 72 5.94 -3.13 -16.93
CA MET A 72 6.13 -3.22 -18.39
C MET A 72 6.82 -4.53 -18.78
N LYS A 73 7.88 -4.93 -18.06
CA LYS A 73 8.53 -6.22 -18.27
C LYS A 73 7.56 -7.39 -18.15
N CYS A 74 6.71 -7.38 -17.12
CA CYS A 74 5.71 -8.42 -16.93
C CYS A 74 4.74 -8.51 -18.13
N LEU A 75 4.31 -7.37 -18.68
CA LEU A 75 3.48 -7.34 -19.87
C LEU A 75 4.23 -7.88 -21.09
N ASP A 76 5.49 -7.53 -21.28
CA ASP A 76 6.30 -8.01 -22.41
C ASP A 76 6.45 -9.54 -22.39
N GLU A 77 6.68 -10.14 -21.21
CA GLU A 77 6.83 -11.60 -21.03
C GLU A 77 5.51 -12.39 -21.15
N HIS A 78 4.37 -11.73 -20.91
CA HIS A 78 3.05 -12.37 -20.88
C HIS A 78 2.13 -11.94 -22.02
N ALA A 79 2.69 -11.46 -23.13
CA ALA A 79 1.94 -11.01 -24.31
C ALA A 79 0.86 -9.97 -23.96
N TYR A 80 1.20 -9.04 -23.07
CA TYR A 80 0.36 -7.95 -22.59
C TYR A 80 -0.90 -8.40 -21.82
N ASP A 81 -0.89 -9.62 -21.28
CA ASP A 81 -1.96 -10.11 -20.41
C ASP A 81 -1.87 -9.49 -19.01
N ARG A 82 -2.79 -8.56 -18.74
CA ARG A 82 -2.85 -7.81 -17.47
C ARG A 82 -3.23 -8.70 -16.28
N SER A 83 -3.92 -9.82 -16.51
CA SER A 83 -4.40 -10.68 -15.42
C SER A 83 -3.24 -11.33 -14.66
N LYS A 84 -2.19 -11.71 -15.39
CA LYS A 84 -0.97 -12.33 -14.86
C LYS A 84 -0.06 -11.35 -14.12
N CYS A 85 -0.16 -10.05 -14.43
CA CYS A 85 0.67 -8.99 -13.87
C CYS A 85 0.03 -8.21 -12.72
N SER A 86 -1.10 -8.68 -12.19
CA SER A 86 -1.89 -7.99 -11.15
C SER A 86 -1.08 -7.64 -9.90
N GLU A 87 -0.18 -8.52 -9.46
CA GLU A 87 0.70 -8.31 -8.30
C GLU A 87 1.76 -7.22 -8.54
N VAL A 88 2.29 -7.12 -9.75
CA VAL A 88 3.24 -6.06 -10.10
C VAL A 88 2.53 -4.70 -10.16
N PHE A 89 1.27 -4.69 -10.60
CA PHE A 89 0.45 -3.47 -10.57
C PHE A 89 0.05 -3.05 -9.15
N SER A 90 -0.18 -4.00 -8.23
CA SER A 90 -0.44 -3.64 -6.83
C SER A 90 0.80 -3.02 -6.20
N GLN A 91 1.99 -3.55 -6.46
CA GLN A 91 3.26 -2.96 -5.99
C GLN A 91 3.43 -1.51 -6.49
N TYR A 92 3.16 -1.23 -7.77
CA TYR A 92 3.19 0.15 -8.29
C TYR A 92 2.20 1.08 -7.58
N ARG A 93 0.99 0.60 -7.29
CA ARG A 93 -0.04 1.36 -6.55
C ARG A 93 0.37 1.63 -5.11
N GLU A 94 0.92 0.62 -4.45
CA GLU A 94 1.41 0.72 -3.06
C GLU A 94 2.55 1.70 -2.93
N CYS A 95 3.54 1.61 -3.83
CA CYS A 95 4.65 2.54 -3.92
C CYS A 95 4.17 4.00 -4.09
N LYS A 96 3.19 4.26 -4.97
CA LYS A 96 2.59 5.61 -5.12
C LYS A 96 1.83 6.07 -3.88
N LYS A 97 1.17 5.16 -3.18
CA LYS A 97 0.47 5.42 -1.91
C LYS A 97 1.46 5.77 -0.80
N ALA A 98 2.52 4.96 -0.65
CA ALA A 98 3.59 5.17 0.30
C ALA A 98 4.29 6.51 0.07
N TRP A 99 4.63 6.83 -1.17
CA TRP A 99 5.20 8.12 -1.56
C TRP A 99 4.32 9.32 -1.16
N THR A 100 3.03 9.25 -1.46
CA THR A 100 2.10 10.34 -1.15
C THR A 100 1.92 10.51 0.36
N ASN A 101 1.91 9.40 1.10
CA ASN A 101 1.86 9.42 2.56
C ASN A 101 3.15 9.96 3.17
N GLN A 102 4.32 9.55 2.68
CA GLN A 102 5.63 10.05 3.12
C GLN A 102 5.71 11.57 2.92
N ARG A 103 5.35 12.06 1.73
CA ARG A 103 5.32 13.51 1.44
C ARG A 103 4.32 14.26 2.32
N ARG A 104 3.17 13.67 2.66
CA ARG A 104 2.22 14.28 3.62
C ARG A 104 2.85 14.33 5.02
N GLN A 105 3.49 13.25 5.44
CA GLN A 105 4.15 13.16 6.74
C GLN A 105 5.34 14.12 6.85
N ASP A 106 6.15 14.25 5.80
CA ASP A 106 7.29 15.15 5.73
C ASP A 106 6.85 16.62 5.88
N ARG A 107 5.66 16.99 5.37
CA ARG A 107 5.05 18.31 5.61
C ARG A 107 4.61 18.50 7.05
N LEU A 108 3.97 17.48 7.63
CA LEU A 108 3.49 17.55 9.02
C LEU A 108 4.66 17.61 10.01
N ASN A 109 5.75 16.91 9.72
CA ASN A 109 6.92 16.79 10.60
C ASN A 109 7.99 17.85 10.33
N ASN A 110 7.78 18.77 9.39
CA ASN A 110 8.78 19.76 8.94
C ASN A 110 10.16 19.12 8.68
N ARG A 111 10.19 18.03 7.89
CA ARG A 111 11.44 17.32 7.61
C ARG A 111 12.41 18.23 6.86
N PRO A 112 13.63 18.48 7.38
CA PRO A 112 14.62 19.32 6.71
C PRO A 112 15.02 18.71 5.36
N GLY A 113 15.12 19.54 4.31
CA GLY A 113 15.49 19.13 2.95
C GLY A 113 14.38 18.51 2.10
N ALA A 114 13.18 18.28 2.64
CA ALA A 114 12.05 17.77 1.86
C ALA A 114 11.28 18.84 1.06
N PHE A 115 11.50 20.13 1.38
CA PHE A 115 10.82 21.25 0.73
C PHE A 115 11.73 22.45 0.46
N ASP A 116 13.05 22.24 0.59
CA ASP A 116 14.09 23.25 0.27
C ASP A 116 14.38 23.27 -1.23
#